data_AF-A0A812V9Q8-F1
#
_entry.id   AF-A0A812V9Q8-F1
#
_cell.length_a   1.000
_cell.length_b   1.000
_cell.length_c   1.000
_cell.angle_alpha   90.00
_cell.angle_beta   90.00
_cell.angle_gamma   90.00
#
_symmetry.space_group_name_H-M   'P 1'
#
loop_
_entity.id
_entity.type
_entity.pdbx_description
1 polymer ?
#
loop_
_entity_poly.entity_id
_entity_poly.type
_entity_poly.pdbx_seq_one_letter_code
_entity_poly.pdbx_strand_id
1 'polypeptide(L)'
;MAEPCCKCRYCAEFFEEVQGRKHGHHFTCKVCEAANRALRRNLGELPEELKTFGSQEREDFYKELAEKKRKQKGNLAFQSVKANLCTALTQRRIQENSKTVKGRFLPKSVWEKKGWTTEQIEASPKEWDENYGWVYRVDVKELTWTDTFQKVQETLLALEEKVLAKKKGKKSVDLFGLPSLAVDPEPENSED
;
A
#
# COMPACT_ATOMS: atom_id res chain seq x y z
N MET A 1 20.62 0.38 33.82
CA MET A 1 20.06 0.23 32.47
C MET A 1 18.88 -0.70 32.61
N ALA A 2 17.67 -0.27 32.24
CA ALA A 2 16.48 -1.11 32.42
C ALA A 2 16.48 -2.21 31.34
N GLU A 3 16.20 -3.44 31.74
CA GLU A 3 16.10 -4.53 30.78
C GLU A 3 14.81 -4.40 29.95
N PRO A 4 14.85 -4.65 28.64
CA PRO A 4 13.68 -4.53 27.79
C PRO A 4 12.66 -5.65 28.10
N CYS A 5 11.60 -5.31 28.83
CA CYS A 5 10.57 -6.24 29.28
C CYS A 5 9.49 -6.55 28.23
N CYS A 6 9.32 -5.65 27.27
CA CYS A 6 8.00 -5.43 26.70
C CYS A 6 8.01 -5.51 25.17
N LYS A 7 7.35 -6.54 24.63
CA LYS A 7 7.29 -6.82 23.19
C LYS A 7 6.21 -5.98 22.51
N CYS A 8 6.59 -5.25 21.45
CA CYS A 8 5.64 -4.48 20.66
C CYS A 8 4.74 -5.38 19.80
N ARG A 9 3.42 -5.15 19.82
CA ARG A 9 2.46 -5.90 18.99
C ARG A 9 2.68 -5.76 17.48
N TYR A 10 3.31 -4.67 17.03
CA TYR A 10 3.43 -4.36 15.60
C TYR A 10 4.78 -4.73 15.00
N CYS A 11 5.90 -4.33 15.61
CA CYS A 11 7.24 -4.62 15.09
C CYS A 11 7.91 -5.84 15.76
N ALA A 12 7.26 -6.45 16.77
CA ALA A 12 7.77 -7.58 17.54
C ALA A 12 9.13 -7.39 18.24
N GLU A 13 9.73 -6.18 18.19
CA GLU A 13 10.92 -5.82 18.97
C GLU A 13 10.58 -5.62 20.46
N PHE A 14 11.58 -5.80 21.31
CA PHE A 14 11.49 -5.58 22.76
C PHE A 14 11.92 -4.16 23.12
N PHE A 15 11.19 -3.55 24.05
CA PHE A 15 11.41 -2.18 24.51
C PHE A 15 11.30 -2.10 26.03
N GLU A 16 11.83 -1.01 26.59
CA GLU A 16 11.53 -0.59 27.95
C GLU A 16 10.10 -0.01 28.04
N GLU A 17 9.45 -0.08 29.20
CA GLU A 17 8.08 0.42 29.38
C GLU A 17 7.94 1.90 29.01
N VAL A 18 8.97 2.72 29.30
CA VAL A 18 9.01 4.16 29.02
C VAL A 18 9.04 4.50 27.52
N GLN A 19 9.36 3.53 26.67
CA GLN A 19 9.50 3.71 25.22
C GLN A 19 8.21 3.43 24.45
N GLY A 20 7.12 3.13 25.15
CA GLY A 20 5.82 2.84 24.55
C GLY A 20 4.65 3.12 25.46
N ARG A 21 3.52 2.54 25.10
CA ARG A 21 2.29 2.56 25.88
C ARG A 21 1.77 1.13 25.98
N LYS A 22 1.44 0.73 27.20
CA LYS A 22 0.72 -0.52 27.50
C LYS A 22 -0.77 -0.19 27.58
N HIS A 23 -1.58 -0.96 26.85
CA HIS A 23 -3.04 -0.86 26.88
C HIS A 23 -3.61 -2.28 27.02
N GLY A 24 -4.15 -2.59 28.21
CA GLY A 24 -4.52 -3.96 28.57
C GLY A 24 -3.31 -4.90 28.49
N HIS A 25 -3.47 -6.00 27.76
CA HIS A 25 -2.42 -7.01 27.55
C HIS A 25 -1.47 -6.70 26.39
N HIS A 26 -1.60 -5.55 25.73
CA HIS A 26 -0.80 -5.21 24.57
C HIS A 26 0.12 -4.02 24.83
N PHE A 27 1.38 -4.16 24.43
CA PHE A 27 2.35 -3.07 24.41
C PHE A 27 2.57 -2.58 22.97
N THR A 28 2.64 -1.26 22.80
CA THR A 28 2.95 -0.62 21.53
C THR A 28 4.06 0.41 21.72
N CYS A 29 5.14 0.31 20.93
CA CYS A 29 6.22 1.29 20.99
C CYS A 29 5.77 2.64 20.40
N LYS A 30 6.41 3.74 20.84
CA LYS A 30 6.10 5.11 20.40
C LYS A 30 6.15 5.28 18.88
N VAL A 31 7.01 4.53 18.19
CA VAL A 31 7.17 4.61 16.72
C VAL A 31 5.97 3.99 16.02
N CYS A 32 5.62 2.75 16.37
CA CYS A 32 4.48 2.04 15.78
C CYS A 32 3.15 2.74 16.11
N GLU A 33 3.03 3.30 17.31
CA GLU A 33 1.86 4.08 17.71
C GLU A 33 1.73 5.36 16.88
N ALA A 34 2.82 6.12 16.71
CA ALA A 34 2.82 7.33 15.90
C ALA A 34 2.47 7.04 14.43
N ALA A 35 3.03 5.98 13.85
CA ALA A 35 2.73 5.54 12.49
C ALA A 35 1.24 5.16 12.35
N ASN A 36 0.69 4.36 13.27
CA ASN A 36 -0.73 3.99 13.27
C ASN A 36 -1.65 5.20 13.37
N ARG A 37 -1.34 6.15 14.27
CA ARG A 37 -2.11 7.38 14.40
C ARG A 37 -2.04 8.22 13.11
N ALA A 38 -0.87 8.30 12.48
CA ALA A 38 -0.70 9.02 11.22
C ALA A 38 -1.50 8.38 10.07
N LEU A 39 -1.49 7.06 9.96
CA LEU A 39 -2.30 6.33 8.97
C LEU A 39 -3.79 6.60 9.17
N ARG A 40 -4.32 6.39 10.38
CA ARG A 40 -5.75 6.63 10.67
C ARG A 40 -6.16 8.08 10.48
N ARG A 41 -5.30 9.05 10.80
CA ARG A 41 -5.61 10.48 10.63
C ARG A 41 -5.75 10.89 9.16
N ASN A 42 -4.92 10.32 8.28
CA ASN A 42 -4.84 10.73 6.87
C ASN A 42 -5.68 9.84 5.95
N LEU A 43 -5.76 8.54 6.23
CA LEU A 43 -6.50 7.54 5.46
C LEU A 43 -7.86 7.19 6.09
N GLY A 44 -8.18 7.78 7.25
CA GLY A 44 -9.44 7.61 7.97
C GLY A 44 -9.48 6.32 8.77
N GLU A 45 -9.24 5.21 8.09
CA GLU A 45 -9.07 3.90 8.70
C GLU A 45 -7.69 3.33 8.39
N LEU A 46 -7.38 2.18 9.00
CA LEU A 46 -6.21 1.44 8.60
C LEU A 46 -6.47 0.85 7.21
N PRO A 47 -5.55 1.00 6.24
CA PRO A 47 -5.71 0.41 4.90
C PRO A 47 -6.04 -1.07 4.98
N GLU A 48 -7.00 -1.52 4.18
CA GLU A 48 -7.47 -2.90 4.16
C GLU A 48 -6.32 -3.85 3.83
N GLU A 49 -5.41 -3.40 2.97
CA GLU A 49 -4.20 -4.10 2.60
C GLU A 49 -3.33 -4.36 3.83
N LEU A 50 -3.16 -3.39 4.73
CA LEU A 50 -2.40 -3.59 5.97
C LEU A 50 -3.11 -4.53 6.96
N LYS A 51 -4.45 -4.61 6.92
CA LYS A 51 -5.23 -5.58 7.70
C LYS A 51 -4.99 -7.00 7.18
N THR A 52 -4.89 -7.17 5.87
CA THR A 52 -4.64 -8.47 5.23
C THR A 52 -3.17 -8.90 5.24
N PHE A 53 -2.23 -8.05 5.66
CA PHE A 53 -0.82 -8.44 5.83
C PHE A 53 -0.71 -9.63 6.77
N GLY A 54 0.13 -10.58 6.39
CA GLY A 54 0.58 -11.64 7.29
C GLY A 54 1.30 -11.06 8.51
N SER A 55 1.42 -11.85 9.58
CA SER A 55 2.12 -11.41 10.80
C SER A 55 3.54 -10.93 10.52
N GLN A 56 4.28 -11.67 9.69
CA GLN A 56 5.66 -11.34 9.31
C GLN A 56 5.74 -10.07 8.46
N GLU A 57 4.93 -9.95 7.40
CA GLU A 57 4.91 -8.77 6.52
C GLU A 57 4.57 -7.49 7.30
N ARG A 58 3.64 -7.60 8.25
CA ARG A 58 3.28 -6.50 9.13
C ARG A 58 4.45 -6.12 10.01
N GLU A 59 5.13 -7.08 10.63
CA GLU A 59 6.30 -6.84 11.44
C GLU A 59 7.41 -6.13 10.66
N ASP A 60 7.71 -6.61 9.47
CA ASP A 60 8.78 -6.08 8.63
C ASP A 60 8.49 -4.64 8.18
N PHE A 61 7.24 -4.35 7.79
CA PHE A 61 6.80 -2.99 7.51
C PHE A 61 7.06 -2.02 8.67
N TYR A 62 6.73 -2.42 9.92
CA TYR A 62 6.94 -1.57 11.09
C TYR A 62 8.40 -1.50 11.53
N LYS A 63 9.20 -2.56 11.32
CA LYS A 63 10.65 -2.56 11.56
C LYS A 63 11.35 -1.59 10.62
N GLU A 64 11.01 -1.60 9.33
CA GLU A 64 11.54 -0.65 8.36
C GLU A 64 11.19 0.80 8.71
N LEU A 65 9.97 1.07 9.19
CA LEU A 65 9.60 2.40 9.68
C LEU A 65 10.43 2.81 10.90
N ALA A 66 10.69 1.88 11.82
CA ALA A 66 11.55 2.12 12.98
C ALA A 66 12.99 2.41 12.55
N GLU A 67 13.52 1.67 11.59
CA GLU A 67 14.84 1.92 11.02
C GLU A 67 14.94 3.27 10.30
N LYS A 68 13.94 3.62 9.49
CA LYS A 68 13.85 4.93 8.83
C LYS A 68 13.80 6.07 9.85
N LYS A 69 13.06 5.90 10.95
CA LYS A 69 13.03 6.86 12.05
C LYS A 69 14.38 6.93 12.81
N ARG A 70 15.11 5.82 12.93
CA ARG A 70 16.46 5.81 13.52
C ARG A 70 17.44 6.59 12.63
N LYS A 71 17.32 6.45 11.31
CA LYS A 71 18.17 7.13 10.31
C LYS A 71 17.82 8.63 10.16
N GLN A 72 16.55 8.99 10.26
CA GLN A 72 16.08 10.36 10.14
C GLN A 72 16.07 11.07 11.50
N LYS A 73 16.82 12.17 11.65
CA LYS A 73 16.70 13.03 12.83
C LYS A 73 15.35 13.76 12.79
N GLY A 74 14.41 13.36 13.64
CA GLY A 74 13.14 14.08 13.84
C GLY A 74 11.90 13.18 13.89
N ASN A 75 10.74 13.81 13.70
CA ASN A 75 9.46 13.11 13.67
C ASN A 75 9.26 12.38 12.34
N LEU A 76 8.66 11.20 12.41
CA LEU A 76 8.31 10.41 11.23
C LEU A 76 7.15 11.10 10.49
N ALA A 77 7.47 11.81 9.41
CA ALA A 77 6.48 12.50 8.59
C ALA A 77 5.51 11.50 7.93
N PHE A 78 4.25 11.89 7.78
CA PHE A 78 3.25 11.03 7.13
C PHE A 78 3.67 10.62 5.71
N GLN A 79 4.32 11.52 4.96
CA GLN A 79 4.83 11.20 3.62
C GLN A 79 5.85 10.05 3.64
N SER A 80 6.70 9.96 4.66
CA SER A 80 7.63 8.84 4.83
C SER A 80 6.90 7.54 5.15
N VAL A 81 5.84 7.61 5.97
CA VAL A 81 4.97 6.44 6.27
C VAL A 81 4.24 5.98 5.02
N LYS A 82 3.67 6.90 4.25
CA LYS A 82 2.99 6.65 2.98
C LYS A 82 3.93 6.03 1.96
N ALA A 83 5.13 6.59 1.78
CA ALA A 83 6.13 6.04 0.88
C ALA A 83 6.49 4.60 1.26
N ASN A 84 6.68 4.30 2.55
CA ASN A 84 6.97 2.93 2.97
C ASN A 84 5.79 1.99 2.73
N LEU A 85 4.57 2.48 2.96
CA LEU A 85 3.36 1.72 2.68
C LEU A 85 3.24 1.41 1.18
N CYS A 86 3.48 2.40 0.31
CA CYS A 86 3.51 2.19 -1.14
C CYS A 86 4.52 1.11 -1.53
N THR A 87 5.74 1.19 -1.00
CA THR A 87 6.81 0.21 -1.28
C THR A 87 6.39 -1.19 -0.84
N ALA A 88 5.93 -1.37 0.40
CA ALA A 88 5.52 -2.67 0.92
C ALA A 88 4.35 -3.27 0.11
N LEU A 89 3.35 -2.46 -0.22
CA LEU A 89 2.22 -2.89 -1.06
C LEU A 89 2.64 -3.24 -2.48
N THR A 90 3.57 -2.50 -3.05
CA THR A 90 4.11 -2.77 -4.39
C THR A 90 4.88 -4.09 -4.39
N GLN A 91 5.75 -4.32 -3.40
CA GLN A 91 6.49 -5.58 -3.26
C GLN A 91 5.53 -6.76 -3.15
N ARG A 92 4.53 -6.66 -2.27
CA ARG A 92 3.52 -7.70 -2.10
C ARG A 92 2.77 -7.96 -3.41
N ARG A 93 2.32 -6.91 -4.09
CA ARG A 93 1.58 -7.06 -5.35
C ARG A 93 2.43 -7.64 -6.47
N ILE A 94 3.73 -7.36 -6.48
CA ILE A 94 4.68 -8.01 -7.40
C ILE A 94 4.85 -9.49 -7.05
N GLN A 95 4.95 -9.84 -5.76
CA GLN A 95 5.03 -11.24 -5.33
C GLN A 95 3.73 -12.00 -5.68
N GLU A 96 2.57 -11.40 -5.44
CA GLU A 96 1.25 -11.98 -5.78
C GLU A 96 1.06 -12.12 -7.31
N ASN A 97 1.38 -11.07 -8.08
CA ASN A 97 1.23 -11.04 -9.54
C ASN A 97 2.34 -11.78 -10.29
N SER A 98 3.37 -12.28 -9.61
CA SER A 98 4.37 -13.17 -10.21
C SER A 98 3.76 -14.47 -10.78
N LYS A 99 2.44 -14.66 -10.68
CA LYS A 99 1.66 -15.75 -11.27
C LYS A 99 1.07 -15.44 -12.65
N THR A 100 1.09 -14.19 -13.11
CA THR A 100 0.55 -13.81 -14.43
C THR A 100 1.66 -13.77 -15.46
N VAL A 101 1.67 -14.79 -16.31
CA VAL A 101 2.71 -15.04 -17.30
C VAL A 101 2.30 -14.47 -18.66
N LYS A 102 3.11 -13.58 -19.24
CA LYS A 102 2.96 -13.13 -20.62
C LYS A 102 4.27 -13.40 -21.36
N GLY A 103 4.33 -14.51 -22.10
CA GLY A 103 5.47 -14.81 -22.96
C GLY A 103 5.41 -14.06 -24.30
N ARG A 104 6.58 -13.67 -24.83
CA ARG A 104 6.75 -13.17 -26.21
C ARG A 104 7.41 -14.26 -27.06
N PHE A 105 7.07 -14.35 -28.35
CA PHE A 105 7.77 -15.25 -29.26
C PHE A 105 9.13 -14.65 -29.63
N LEU A 106 10.21 -15.36 -29.32
CA LEU A 106 11.58 -14.96 -29.65
C LEU A 106 12.37 -16.15 -30.20
N PRO A 107 13.40 -15.91 -31.03
CA PRO A 107 14.27 -16.96 -31.55
C PRO A 107 15.02 -17.70 -30.43
N LYS A 108 15.36 -18.97 -30.67
CA LYS A 108 16.08 -19.83 -29.71
C LYS A 108 17.36 -19.18 -29.16
N SER A 109 18.14 -18.53 -30.03
CA SER A 109 19.39 -17.84 -29.67
C SER A 109 19.21 -16.69 -28.69
N VAL A 110 18.03 -16.05 -28.65
CA VAL A 110 17.71 -14.98 -27.71
C VAL A 110 17.40 -15.55 -26.33
N TRP A 111 16.75 -16.71 -26.27
CA TRP A 111 16.44 -17.39 -25.02
C TRP A 111 17.66 -18.03 -24.37
N GLU A 112 18.55 -18.64 -25.16
CA GLU A 112 19.83 -19.17 -24.68
C GLU A 112 20.69 -18.07 -24.04
N LYS A 113 20.76 -16.89 -24.67
CA LYS A 113 21.46 -15.72 -24.11
C LYS A 113 20.84 -15.19 -22.81
N LYS A 114 19.53 -15.41 -22.61
CA LYS A 114 18.83 -15.08 -21.36
C LYS A 114 19.01 -16.16 -20.27
N GLY A 115 19.79 -17.22 -20.54
CA GLY A 115 20.11 -18.27 -19.57
C GLY A 115 19.10 -19.42 -19.50
N TRP A 116 18.21 -19.55 -20.49
CA TRP A 116 17.26 -20.66 -20.56
C TRP A 116 17.89 -21.87 -21.25
N THR A 117 17.58 -23.08 -20.78
CA THR A 117 18.10 -24.30 -21.40
C THR A 117 17.36 -24.61 -22.71
N THR A 118 18.07 -25.21 -23.67
CA THR A 118 17.51 -25.59 -24.97
C THR A 118 16.29 -26.50 -24.85
N GLU A 119 16.29 -27.40 -23.88
CA GLU A 119 15.18 -28.30 -23.57
C GLU A 119 13.92 -27.55 -23.11
N GLN A 120 14.08 -26.52 -22.28
CA GLN A 120 12.95 -25.68 -21.82
C GLN A 120 12.36 -24.84 -22.96
N ILE A 121 13.21 -24.37 -23.86
CA ILE A 121 12.81 -23.56 -25.01
C ILE A 121 12.00 -24.43 -26.00
N GLU A 122 12.49 -25.63 -26.32
CA GLU A 122 11.82 -26.53 -27.27
C GLU A 122 10.53 -27.15 -26.73
N ALA A 123 10.40 -27.27 -25.41
CA ALA A 123 9.15 -27.66 -24.74
C ALA A 123 8.07 -26.56 -24.74
N SER A 124 8.44 -25.31 -25.07
CA SER A 124 7.54 -24.17 -25.09
C SER A 124 6.77 -24.06 -26.43
N PRO A 125 5.61 -23.37 -26.47
CA PRO A 125 4.88 -23.13 -27.72
C PRO A 125 5.77 -22.48 -28.78
N LYS A 126 5.76 -23.01 -30.01
CA LYS A 126 6.54 -22.50 -31.13
C LYS A 126 5.66 -22.05 -32.28
N GLU A 127 6.07 -21.00 -32.96
CA GLU A 127 5.43 -20.43 -34.14
C GLU A 127 6.48 -20.22 -35.23
N TRP A 128 6.06 -20.23 -36.49
CA TRP A 128 6.94 -19.97 -37.62
C TRP A 128 6.85 -18.49 -38.00
N ASP A 129 7.99 -17.82 -38.04
CA ASP A 129 8.15 -16.43 -38.47
C ASP A 129 8.98 -16.39 -39.77
N GLU A 130 8.53 -15.63 -40.78
CA GLU A 130 9.22 -15.55 -42.07
C GLU A 130 10.64 -14.96 -42.01
N ASN A 131 10.92 -14.11 -41.02
CA ASN A 131 12.21 -13.45 -40.89
C ASN A 131 13.20 -14.24 -40.02
N TYR A 132 12.69 -14.97 -39.02
CA TYR A 132 13.53 -15.61 -37.99
C TYR A 132 13.39 -17.14 -37.90
N GLY A 133 12.51 -17.76 -38.69
CA GLY A 133 12.21 -19.18 -38.64
C GLY A 133 11.40 -19.56 -37.39
N TRP A 134 11.74 -20.67 -36.73
CA TRP A 134 11.04 -21.11 -35.52
C TRP A 134 11.32 -20.18 -34.34
N VAL A 135 10.28 -19.50 -33.86
CA VAL A 135 10.27 -18.68 -32.66
C VAL A 135 9.55 -19.41 -31.52
N TYR A 136 10.04 -19.24 -30.30
CA TYR A 136 9.55 -19.93 -29.11
C TYR A 136 9.00 -18.92 -28.10
N ARG A 137 7.85 -19.23 -27.50
CA ARG A 137 7.24 -18.42 -26.45
C ARG A 137 7.59 -19.00 -25.08
N VAL A 138 8.73 -18.57 -24.55
CA VAL A 138 9.04 -18.83 -23.15
C VAL A 138 8.21 -17.89 -22.29
N ASP A 139 7.56 -18.49 -21.31
CA ASP A 139 6.65 -17.87 -20.38
C ASP A 139 7.44 -17.05 -19.34
N VAL A 140 7.77 -15.81 -19.71
CA VAL A 140 8.53 -14.88 -18.86
C VAL A 140 7.61 -14.03 -18.00
N LYS A 141 7.98 -13.90 -16.73
CA LYS A 141 7.32 -13.03 -15.77
C LYS A 141 7.95 -11.64 -15.85
N GLU A 142 7.45 -10.76 -16.71
CA GLU A 142 7.84 -9.35 -16.72
C GLU A 142 6.87 -8.54 -15.84
N LEU A 143 7.35 -8.04 -14.71
CA LEU A 143 6.62 -7.07 -13.89
C LEU A 143 7.42 -5.76 -13.84
N THR A 144 6.84 -4.70 -14.37
CA THR A 144 7.36 -3.34 -14.19
C THR A 144 6.92 -2.81 -12.84
N TRP A 145 7.89 -2.65 -11.95
CA TRP A 145 7.71 -2.03 -10.62
C TRP A 145 6.94 -0.71 -10.71
N THR A 146 7.20 0.07 -11.76
CA THR A 146 6.63 1.41 -11.98
C THR A 146 5.11 1.40 -12.11
N ASP A 147 4.52 0.51 -12.90
CA ASP A 147 3.06 0.43 -13.09
C ASP A 147 2.36 -0.02 -11.80
N THR A 148 2.94 -1.00 -11.09
CA THR A 148 2.38 -1.49 -9.83
C THR A 148 2.45 -0.41 -8.74
N PHE A 149 3.57 0.32 -8.68
CA PHE A 149 3.76 1.42 -7.76
C PHE A 149 2.77 2.56 -8.01
N GLN A 150 2.56 2.94 -9.28
CA GLN A 150 1.59 3.97 -9.66
C GLN A 150 0.18 3.60 -9.21
N LYS A 151 -0.27 2.38 -9.49
CA LYS A 151 -1.60 1.88 -9.06
C LYS A 151 -1.77 1.94 -7.54
N VAL A 152 -0.77 1.50 -6.79
CA VAL A 152 -0.81 1.58 -5.33
C VAL A 152 -0.87 3.03 -4.86
N GLN A 153 -0.06 3.91 -5.45
CA GLN A 153 -0.06 5.33 -5.10
C GLN A 153 -1.41 6.00 -5.37
N GLU A 154 -2.03 5.72 -6.52
CA GLU A 154 -3.37 6.22 -6.87
C GLU A 154 -4.44 5.78 -5.87
N THR A 155 -4.41 4.51 -5.44
CA THR A 155 -5.35 4.01 -4.43
C THR A 155 -5.21 4.75 -3.10
N LEU A 156 -3.98 5.01 -2.65
CA LEU A 156 -3.74 5.75 -1.41
C LEU A 156 -4.14 7.22 -1.54
N LEU A 157 -3.90 7.86 -2.69
CA LEU A 157 -4.35 9.22 -2.95
C LEU A 157 -5.88 9.33 -2.91
N ALA A 158 -6.60 8.40 -3.54
CA ALA A 158 -8.05 8.38 -3.49
C ALA A 158 -8.60 8.23 -2.06
N LEU A 159 -7.92 7.47 -1.19
CA LEU A 159 -8.28 7.37 0.23
C LEU A 159 -8.05 8.69 0.98
N GLU A 160 -6.94 9.38 0.71
CA GLU A 160 -6.64 10.68 1.31
C GLU A 160 -7.69 11.73 0.91
N GLU A 161 -8.05 11.80 -0.38
CA GLU A 161 -9.06 12.71 -0.90
C GLU A 161 -10.42 12.48 -0.26
N LYS A 162 -10.85 11.21 -0.13
CA LYS A 162 -12.11 10.86 0.55
C LYS A 162 -12.16 11.35 1.99
N VAL A 163 -11.04 11.26 2.72
CA VAL A 163 -10.95 11.73 4.12
C VAL A 163 -10.98 13.25 4.17
N LEU A 164 -10.28 13.94 3.26
CA LEU A 164 -10.30 15.39 3.17
C LEU A 164 -11.70 15.91 2.83
N ALA A 165 -12.42 15.27 1.90
CA ALA A 165 -13.80 15.60 1.58
C ALA A 165 -14.73 15.44 2.79
N LYS A 166 -14.63 14.33 3.53
CA LYS A 166 -15.39 14.12 4.78
C LYS A 166 -15.09 15.18 5.85
N LYS A 167 -13.83 15.61 5.97
CA LYS A 167 -13.43 16.67 6.91
C LYS A 167 -13.98 18.04 6.50
N LYS A 168 -14.00 18.35 5.21
CA LYS A 168 -14.61 19.58 4.68
C LYS A 168 -16.13 19.60 4.91
N GLY A 169 -16.82 18.49 4.66
CA GLY A 169 -18.26 18.36 4.91
C GLY A 169 -18.64 18.46 6.40
N LYS A 170 -17.81 17.97 7.33
CA LYS A 170 -18.05 18.18 8.77
C LYS A 170 -17.87 19.63 9.20
N LYS A 171 -16.86 20.33 8.67
CA LYS A 171 -16.64 21.75 8.99
C LYS A 171 -17.76 22.66 8.47
N SER A 172 -18.44 22.32 7.38
CA SER A 172 -19.57 23.13 6.90
C SER A 172 -20.83 22.98 7.75
N VAL A 173 -21.02 21.84 8.43
CA VAL A 173 -22.17 21.61 9.31
C VAL A 173 -21.98 22.30 10.67
N ASP A 174 -20.74 22.41 11.17
CA ASP A 174 -20.46 23.07 12.45
C ASP A 174 -20.39 24.62 12.38
N LEU A 175 -20.31 25.22 11.18
CA LEU A 175 -20.12 26.68 11.04
C LEU A 175 -21.42 27.48 10.87
N PHE A 176 -22.57 26.83 10.69
CA PHE A 176 -23.88 27.49 10.60
C PHE A 176 -24.88 26.82 11.54
N GLY A 177 -24.78 27.14 12.82
CA GLY A 177 -25.80 26.84 13.83
C GLY A 177 -27.05 27.71 13.67
N LEU A 178 -27.72 27.63 12.53
CA LEU A 178 -29.06 28.19 12.33
C LEU A 178 -30.07 27.05 12.10
N PRO A 179 -31.25 27.08 12.76
CA PRO A 179 -32.32 26.15 12.49
C PRO A 179 -32.76 26.32 11.03
N SER A 180 -32.90 25.20 10.32
CA SER A 180 -33.55 25.10 9.02
C SER A 180 -34.94 25.74 9.10
N LEU A 181 -35.07 26.99 8.65
CA LEU A 181 -36.39 27.54 8.33
C LEU A 181 -36.87 26.77 7.09
N ALA A 182 -37.88 25.94 7.31
CA ALA A 182 -38.70 25.42 6.24
C ALA A 182 -39.19 26.61 5.42
N VAL A 183 -38.78 26.68 4.17
CA VAL A 183 -39.38 27.58 3.20
C VAL A 183 -40.67 26.91 2.78
N ASP A 184 -41.79 27.43 3.27
CA ASP A 184 -43.12 27.02 2.84
C ASP A 184 -43.25 27.20 1.31
N PRO A 185 -43.96 26.30 0.60
CA PRO A 185 -44.14 26.40 -0.84
C PRO A 185 -44.94 27.65 -1.23
N GLU A 186 -44.49 28.33 -2.29
CA GLU A 186 -45.10 29.52 -2.89
C GLU A 186 -46.59 29.34 -3.22
N PRO A 187 -47.43 30.39 -3.09
CA PRO A 187 -48.83 30.31 -3.49
C PRO A 187 -48.98 30.29 -5.01
N GLU A 188 -49.80 29.35 -5.46
CA GLU A 188 -50.26 29.13 -6.83
C GLU A 188 -50.98 30.38 -7.38
N ASN A 189 -50.54 30.85 -8.55
CA ASN A 189 -51.24 31.86 -9.34
C ASN A 189 -52.64 31.34 -9.71
N SER A 190 -53.70 32.02 -9.27
CA SER A 190 -55.04 31.88 -9.85
C SER A 190 -55.30 33.06 -10.79
N GLU A 191 -55.51 32.74 -12.06
CA GLU A 191 -56.01 33.61 -13.12
C GLU A 191 -57.44 34.08 -12.82
N ASP A 192 -57.71 35.38 -12.99
CA ASP A 192 -58.95 35.97 -13.55
C ASP A 192 -58.72 37.45 -13.88
#